data_AF-A0A7X7DWS5-F1
#
_entry.id   AF-A0A7X7DWS5-F1
#
_cell.length_a   1.000
_cell.length_b   1.000
_cell.length_c   1.000
_cell.angle_alpha   90.00
_cell.angle_beta   90.00
_cell.angle_gamma   90.00
#
_symmetry.space_group_name_H-M   'P 1'
#
loop_
_entity.id
_entity.type
_entity.pdbx_description
1 polymer ?
#
loop_
_entity_poly.entity_id
_entity_poly.type
_entity_poly.pdbx_seq_one_letter_code
_entity_poly.pdbx_strand_id
1 'polypeptide(L)'
;MEFQSNYFAVLKFFGKEYACRGNPGELVKGVDDFIAFFEKKERFPSTIVSEAQSVIGGRLNEIIPFYDQRLSGKDDAKPFDSQLYLTEQLHKIGNLYQSAGLATPAEYLTLSKFVKEFDLKSATVMAQKDSLAAIRDLIHQQTQMPADDFYKGIVKKASQVKSALPQQLDQNFGKYLTYRCATNLNTEIATLSSNADKSLSQYQEAESIVVELNILKAQKDYSSMLGILKQKMHLDFLTKNYRPLDKMSIEEQGKNIETALNNLNWPLSEQLLRKLNDDINFLNPAEILATKNAIVDELEDSLYIKIDRVSRARINKFLEENIGVLDNVDSLYDDSVFLPVYDVTFSSGSKKELLQRKAELVAHLARTKEYEFPAKAITLLYDKFISQPNDNGVFKARAIVAHGKRYKGDDKKIKQRISECDPWTSKWITKPADYRRVFALPVTDRTRGKNKYVVRLNVDIPTEAAFPVYDVNIKLPKEVAENAATEQWYEAISLNKILLKNEGRFSITAPSAANDYECQITPVQMNKGKGNILEITFQHNSFKVLPLSVMVQKPIIKKN
;
A
#
# COMPACT_ATOMS: atom_id res chain seq x y z
N MET A 1 -9.14 -100.76 -26.62
CA MET A 1 -8.95 -99.67 -25.63
C MET A 1 -10.05 -98.61 -25.69
N GLU A 2 -10.68 -98.37 -26.84
CA GLU A 2 -11.73 -97.35 -27.01
C GLU A 2 -13.00 -97.58 -26.15
N PHE A 3 -13.47 -98.83 -26.04
CA PHE A 3 -14.60 -99.18 -25.17
C PHE A 3 -14.38 -98.80 -23.69
N GLN A 4 -13.22 -99.14 -23.13
CA GLN A 4 -12.90 -98.85 -21.72
C GLN A 4 -12.84 -97.33 -21.46
N SER A 5 -12.30 -96.57 -22.41
CA SER A 5 -12.25 -95.10 -22.32
C SER A 5 -13.64 -94.48 -22.39
N ASN A 6 -14.50 -94.93 -23.31
CA ASN A 6 -15.86 -94.44 -23.44
C ASN A 6 -16.73 -94.84 -22.24
N TYR A 7 -16.58 -96.08 -21.74
CA TYR A 7 -17.26 -96.55 -20.54
C TYR A 7 -16.88 -95.72 -19.30
N PHE A 8 -15.58 -95.42 -19.13
CA PHE A 8 -15.11 -94.55 -18.05
C PHE A 8 -15.65 -93.12 -18.16
N ALA A 9 -15.74 -92.56 -19.37
CA ALA A 9 -16.33 -91.23 -19.57
C ALA A 9 -17.81 -91.17 -19.19
N VAL A 10 -18.58 -92.23 -19.51
CA VAL A 10 -19.99 -92.37 -19.09
C VAL A 10 -20.12 -92.49 -17.58
N LEU A 11 -19.30 -93.34 -16.93
CA LEU A 11 -19.28 -93.45 -15.47
C LEU A 11 -18.89 -92.14 -14.80
N LYS A 12 -17.93 -91.40 -15.36
CA LYS A 12 -17.52 -90.09 -14.82
C LYS A 12 -18.66 -89.08 -14.91
N PHE A 13 -19.39 -89.04 -16.03
CA PHE A 13 -20.54 -88.15 -16.22
C PHE A 13 -21.64 -88.44 -15.19
N PHE A 14 -22.15 -89.67 -15.15
CA PHE A 14 -23.24 -90.05 -14.24
C PHE A 14 -22.79 -90.05 -12.77
N GLY A 15 -21.54 -90.40 -12.50
CA GLY A 15 -20.96 -90.31 -11.15
C GLY A 15 -20.87 -88.85 -10.67
N LYS A 16 -20.48 -87.92 -11.54
CA LYS A 16 -20.44 -86.48 -11.22
C LYS A 16 -21.85 -85.91 -11.03
N GLU A 17 -22.79 -86.29 -11.89
CA GLU A 17 -24.19 -85.92 -11.72
C GLU A 17 -24.74 -86.43 -10.38
N TYR A 18 -24.54 -87.71 -10.08
CA TYR A 18 -24.97 -88.32 -8.82
C TYR A 18 -24.37 -87.60 -7.60
N ALA A 19 -23.08 -87.25 -7.66
CA ALA A 19 -22.40 -86.56 -6.57
C ALA A 19 -22.91 -85.14 -6.32
N CYS A 20 -23.46 -84.46 -7.33
CA CYS A 20 -24.01 -83.11 -7.19
C CYS A 20 -25.53 -83.09 -6.93
N ARG A 21 -26.13 -84.24 -6.59
CA ARG A 21 -27.58 -84.30 -6.34
C ARG A 21 -28.01 -83.47 -5.14
N GLY A 22 -29.01 -82.59 -5.33
CA GLY A 22 -29.49 -81.68 -4.28
C GLY A 22 -28.55 -80.52 -3.96
N ASN A 23 -27.44 -80.38 -4.71
CA ASN A 23 -26.50 -79.27 -4.54
C ASN A 23 -26.23 -78.58 -5.90
N PRO A 24 -27.06 -77.58 -6.26
CA PRO A 24 -26.92 -76.85 -7.52
C PRO A 24 -25.56 -76.12 -7.64
N GLY A 25 -24.92 -75.77 -6.52
CA GLY A 25 -23.61 -75.12 -6.51
C GLY A 25 -22.49 -76.06 -7.01
N GLU A 26 -22.50 -77.32 -6.58
CA GLU A 26 -21.54 -78.32 -7.08
C GLU A 26 -21.83 -78.73 -8.53
N LEU A 27 -23.11 -78.72 -8.94
CA LEU A 27 -23.51 -78.90 -10.34
C LEU A 27 -22.91 -77.79 -11.23
N VAL A 28 -23.06 -76.52 -10.82
CA VAL A 28 -22.51 -75.35 -11.53
C VAL A 28 -20.98 -75.40 -11.61
N LYS A 29 -20.29 -75.73 -10.51
CA LYS A 29 -18.82 -75.89 -10.51
C LYS A 29 -18.34 -77.00 -11.45
N GLY A 30 -19.15 -78.06 -11.61
CA GLY A 30 -18.87 -79.18 -12.49
C GLY A 30 -19.21 -78.97 -13.97
N VAL A 31 -19.66 -77.78 -14.39
CA VAL A 31 -20.18 -77.53 -15.75
C VAL A 31 -19.23 -77.97 -16.87
N ASP A 32 -17.92 -77.77 -16.70
CA ASP A 32 -16.91 -78.15 -17.71
C ASP A 32 -16.84 -79.68 -17.90
N ASP A 33 -16.99 -80.47 -16.83
CA ASP A 33 -17.00 -81.94 -16.91
C ASP A 33 -18.21 -82.43 -17.73
N PHE A 34 -19.36 -81.77 -17.60
CA PHE A 34 -20.57 -82.11 -18.35
C PHE A 34 -20.47 -81.68 -19.82
N ILE A 35 -19.93 -80.49 -20.10
CA ILE A 35 -19.68 -80.03 -21.48
C ILE A 35 -18.77 -81.01 -22.21
N ALA A 36 -17.63 -81.38 -21.59
CA ALA A 36 -16.64 -82.27 -22.18
C ALA A 36 -17.20 -83.67 -22.53
N PHE A 37 -18.24 -84.12 -21.82
CA PHE A 37 -18.95 -85.35 -22.17
C PHE A 37 -19.75 -85.19 -23.47
N PHE A 38 -20.57 -84.13 -23.56
CA PHE A 38 -21.42 -83.89 -24.72
C PHE A 38 -20.67 -83.49 -26.00
N GLU A 39 -19.50 -82.87 -25.88
CA GLU A 39 -18.61 -82.64 -27.03
C GLU A 39 -18.14 -83.93 -27.70
N LYS A 40 -18.16 -85.06 -26.96
CA LYS A 40 -17.79 -86.39 -27.45
C LYS A 40 -19.00 -87.28 -27.72
N LYS A 41 -20.21 -86.71 -27.81
CA LYS A 41 -21.46 -87.47 -27.90
C LYS A 41 -21.52 -88.50 -29.03
N GLU A 42 -20.82 -88.22 -30.14
CA GLU A 42 -20.72 -89.13 -31.30
C GLU A 42 -20.00 -90.45 -30.97
N ARG A 43 -19.24 -90.51 -29.87
CA ARG A 43 -18.54 -91.72 -29.41
C ARG A 43 -19.43 -92.67 -28.63
N PHE A 44 -20.66 -92.28 -28.30
CA PHE A 44 -21.55 -93.02 -27.42
C PHE A 44 -22.83 -93.48 -28.16
N PRO A 45 -23.41 -94.64 -27.79
CA PRO A 45 -24.72 -95.04 -28.25
C PRO A 45 -25.79 -93.97 -27.97
N SER A 46 -26.73 -93.80 -28.88
CA SER A 46 -27.80 -92.81 -28.77
C SER A 46 -28.62 -92.95 -27.47
N THR A 47 -28.83 -94.17 -26.98
CA THR A 47 -29.52 -94.42 -25.71
C THR A 47 -28.81 -93.83 -24.50
N ILE A 48 -27.47 -93.85 -24.48
CA ILE A 48 -26.67 -93.25 -23.40
C ILE A 48 -26.71 -91.72 -23.50
N VAL A 49 -26.63 -91.18 -24.71
CA VAL A 49 -26.71 -89.72 -24.94
C VAL A 49 -28.09 -89.21 -24.53
N SER A 50 -29.18 -89.90 -24.89
CA SER A 50 -30.54 -89.54 -24.49
C SER A 50 -30.75 -89.59 -22.98
N GLU A 51 -30.22 -90.59 -22.29
CA GLU A 51 -30.28 -90.66 -20.83
C GLU A 51 -29.50 -89.52 -20.19
N ALA A 52 -28.29 -89.23 -20.68
CA ALA A 52 -27.48 -88.12 -20.21
C ALA A 52 -28.18 -86.76 -20.42
N GLN A 53 -28.84 -86.57 -21.57
CA GLN A 53 -29.66 -85.38 -21.87
C GLN A 53 -30.85 -85.25 -20.91
N SER A 54 -31.56 -86.34 -20.64
CA SER A 54 -32.71 -86.38 -19.74
C SER A 54 -32.30 -85.97 -18.32
N VAL A 55 -31.25 -86.61 -17.79
CA VAL A 55 -30.77 -86.34 -16.43
C VAL A 55 -30.26 -84.90 -16.32
N ILE A 56 -29.34 -84.47 -17.20
CA ILE A 56 -28.80 -83.11 -17.12
C ILE A 56 -29.87 -82.05 -17.38
N GLY A 57 -30.82 -82.30 -18.29
CA GLY A 57 -31.94 -81.40 -18.57
C GLY A 57 -32.82 -81.20 -17.33
N GLY A 58 -33.11 -82.27 -16.59
CA GLY A 58 -33.78 -82.18 -15.29
C GLY A 58 -33.00 -81.34 -14.27
N ARG A 59 -31.67 -81.51 -14.22
CA ARG A 59 -30.79 -80.77 -13.32
C ARG A 59 -30.66 -79.29 -13.67
N LEU A 60 -30.67 -78.95 -14.95
CA LEU A 60 -30.53 -77.58 -15.42
C LEU A 60 -31.69 -76.67 -14.98
N ASN A 61 -32.84 -77.25 -14.63
CA ASN A 61 -33.96 -76.53 -14.02
C ASN A 61 -33.64 -75.97 -12.62
N GLU A 62 -32.64 -76.51 -11.92
CA GLU A 62 -32.21 -76.03 -10.60
C GLU A 62 -31.33 -74.77 -10.69
N ILE A 63 -30.80 -74.45 -11.87
CA ILE A 63 -29.82 -73.36 -12.06
C ILE A 63 -30.45 -72.00 -11.83
N ILE A 64 -31.60 -71.70 -12.45
CA ILE A 64 -32.22 -70.38 -12.33
C ILE A 64 -32.60 -70.08 -10.87
N PRO A 65 -33.32 -70.96 -10.13
CA PRO A 65 -33.62 -70.73 -8.71
C PRO A 65 -32.38 -70.54 -7.84
N PHE A 66 -31.30 -71.29 -8.11
CA PHE A 66 -30.04 -71.15 -7.40
C PHE A 66 -29.41 -69.75 -7.56
N TYR A 67 -29.38 -69.23 -8.78
CA TYR A 67 -28.90 -67.87 -9.03
C TYR A 67 -29.86 -66.82 -8.50
N ASP A 68 -31.18 -66.97 -8.67
CA ASP A 68 -32.18 -66.05 -8.12
C ASP A 68 -31.99 -65.86 -6.60
N GLN A 69 -31.84 -66.96 -5.86
CA GLN A 69 -31.60 -66.90 -4.42
C GLN A 69 -30.30 -66.15 -4.08
N ARG A 70 -29.19 -66.44 -4.78
CA ARG A 70 -27.90 -65.79 -4.55
C ARG A 70 -27.91 -64.30 -4.89
N LEU A 71 -28.46 -63.96 -6.05
CA LEU A 71 -28.53 -62.60 -6.55
C LEU A 71 -29.45 -61.72 -5.69
N SER A 72 -30.54 -62.29 -5.15
CA SER A 72 -31.46 -61.57 -4.25
C SER A 72 -30.80 -61.04 -2.97
N GLY A 73 -29.70 -61.68 -2.53
CA GLY A 73 -28.93 -61.28 -1.35
C GLY A 73 -27.91 -60.17 -1.61
N LYS A 74 -27.65 -59.80 -2.87
CA LYS A 74 -26.72 -58.70 -3.19
C LYS A 74 -27.40 -57.35 -3.02
N ASP A 75 -26.78 -56.47 -2.26
CA ASP A 75 -27.30 -55.14 -1.94
C ASP A 75 -26.36 -53.99 -2.34
N ASP A 76 -25.20 -54.25 -2.94
CA ASP A 76 -24.32 -53.21 -3.45
C ASP A 76 -24.32 -53.11 -4.98
N ALA A 77 -23.76 -52.01 -5.49
CA ALA A 77 -23.63 -51.72 -6.91
C ALA A 77 -22.29 -52.18 -7.52
N LYS A 78 -21.41 -52.88 -6.78
CA LYS A 78 -20.09 -53.35 -7.24
C LYS A 78 -20.25 -54.60 -8.11
N PRO A 79 -19.26 -54.96 -8.95
CA PRO A 79 -19.33 -56.18 -9.74
C PRO A 79 -19.53 -57.41 -8.85
N PHE A 80 -20.15 -58.45 -9.41
CA PHE A 80 -20.24 -59.75 -8.79
C PHE A 80 -18.84 -60.32 -8.60
N ASP A 81 -18.58 -60.79 -7.38
CA ASP A 81 -17.40 -61.60 -7.12
C ASP A 81 -17.53 -62.92 -7.89
N SER A 82 -16.58 -63.18 -8.80
CA SER A 82 -16.67 -64.30 -9.73
C SER A 82 -16.66 -65.66 -9.03
N GLN A 83 -16.03 -65.76 -7.85
CA GLN A 83 -15.96 -66.99 -7.06
C GLN A 83 -17.21 -67.18 -6.21
N LEU A 84 -17.68 -66.11 -5.55
CA LEU A 84 -18.86 -66.15 -4.69
C LEU A 84 -20.12 -66.42 -5.52
N TYR A 85 -20.27 -65.74 -6.66
CA TYR A 85 -21.45 -65.83 -7.51
C TYR A 85 -21.33 -66.85 -8.65
N LEU A 86 -20.14 -67.43 -8.88
CA LEU A 86 -19.91 -68.42 -9.95
C LEU A 86 -20.30 -67.86 -11.34
N THR A 87 -19.91 -66.62 -11.65
CA THR A 87 -20.33 -65.93 -12.88
C THR A 87 -19.69 -66.54 -14.13
N GLU A 88 -18.44 -67.01 -14.06
CA GLU A 88 -17.78 -67.71 -15.16
C GLU A 88 -18.52 -69.02 -15.50
N GLN A 89 -18.90 -69.79 -14.48
CA GLN A 89 -19.64 -71.03 -14.67
C GLN A 89 -21.06 -70.73 -15.17
N LEU A 90 -21.72 -69.65 -14.71
CA LEU A 90 -23.01 -69.23 -15.24
C LEU A 90 -22.98 -69.11 -16.76
N HIS A 91 -21.95 -68.44 -17.31
CA HIS A 91 -21.84 -68.24 -18.75
C HIS A 91 -21.55 -69.52 -19.51
N LYS A 92 -20.85 -70.48 -18.91
CA LYS A 92 -20.58 -71.80 -19.50
C LYS A 92 -21.83 -72.70 -19.56
N ILE A 93 -22.84 -72.48 -18.72
CA ILE A 93 -24.09 -73.27 -18.74
C ILE A 93 -24.81 -73.15 -20.10
N GLY A 94 -24.70 -72.02 -20.79
CA GLY A 94 -25.23 -71.85 -22.14
C GLY A 94 -24.59 -72.81 -23.15
N ASN A 95 -23.27 -73.01 -23.03
CA ASN A 95 -22.54 -74.00 -23.83
C ASN A 95 -22.99 -75.42 -23.48
N LEU A 96 -23.31 -75.70 -22.21
CA LEU A 96 -23.86 -77.00 -21.81
C LEU A 96 -25.22 -77.27 -22.46
N TYR A 97 -26.14 -76.30 -22.46
CA TYR A 97 -27.41 -76.43 -23.19
C TYR A 97 -27.17 -76.74 -24.67
N GLN A 98 -26.27 -76.00 -25.33
CA GLN A 98 -25.96 -76.17 -26.75
C GLN A 98 -25.31 -77.53 -27.05
N SER A 99 -24.26 -77.91 -26.33
CA SER A 99 -23.54 -79.17 -26.53
C SER A 99 -24.45 -80.38 -26.27
N ALA A 100 -25.29 -80.30 -25.24
CA ALA A 100 -26.29 -81.32 -24.92
C ALA A 100 -27.46 -81.35 -25.92
N GLY A 101 -27.60 -80.37 -26.83
CA GLY A 101 -28.74 -80.31 -27.76
C GLY A 101 -30.07 -80.01 -27.07
N LEU A 102 -30.03 -79.31 -25.95
CA LEU A 102 -31.20 -78.90 -25.17
C LEU A 102 -31.60 -77.47 -25.53
N ALA A 103 -32.90 -77.18 -25.52
CA ALA A 103 -33.40 -75.83 -25.70
C ALA A 103 -32.99 -74.95 -24.50
N THR A 104 -32.35 -73.82 -24.77
CA THR A 104 -31.99 -72.86 -23.72
C THR A 104 -33.21 -72.08 -23.26
N PRO A 105 -33.57 -72.10 -21.97
CA PRO A 105 -34.70 -71.34 -21.46
C PRO A 105 -34.50 -69.83 -21.65
N ALA A 106 -35.56 -69.12 -22.06
CA ALA A 106 -35.51 -67.66 -22.20
C ALA A 106 -35.13 -66.95 -20.89
N GLU A 107 -35.58 -67.48 -19.76
CA GLU A 107 -35.26 -66.94 -18.43
C GLU A 107 -33.77 -67.09 -18.08
N TYR A 108 -33.11 -68.17 -18.49
CA TYR A 108 -31.66 -68.32 -18.35
C TYR A 108 -30.91 -67.28 -19.20
N LEU A 109 -31.37 -67.03 -20.44
CA LEU A 109 -30.77 -66.01 -21.30
C LEU A 109 -30.87 -64.62 -20.64
N THR A 110 -32.03 -64.29 -20.07
CA THR A 110 -32.24 -63.04 -19.32
C THR A 110 -31.32 -62.95 -18.10
N LEU A 111 -31.21 -64.01 -17.31
CA LEU A 111 -30.32 -64.10 -16.14
C LEU A 111 -28.85 -63.88 -16.52
N SER A 112 -28.35 -64.65 -17.49
CA SER A 112 -26.95 -64.59 -17.93
C SER A 112 -26.61 -63.21 -18.51
N LYS A 113 -27.54 -62.64 -19.29
CA LYS A 113 -27.42 -61.27 -19.81
C LYS A 113 -27.43 -60.24 -18.68
N PHE A 114 -28.31 -60.38 -17.69
CA PHE A 114 -28.38 -59.47 -16.53
C PHE A 114 -27.06 -59.45 -15.76
N VAL A 115 -26.50 -60.61 -15.39
CA VAL A 115 -25.24 -60.70 -14.64
C VAL A 115 -24.09 -60.05 -15.42
N LYS A 116 -23.98 -60.35 -16.73
CA LYS A 116 -22.94 -59.78 -17.60
C LYS A 116 -23.05 -58.26 -17.73
N GLU A 117 -24.26 -57.76 -17.98
CA GLU A 117 -24.52 -56.31 -18.14
C GLU A 117 -24.36 -55.57 -16.82
N PHE A 118 -24.78 -56.17 -15.70
CA PHE A 118 -24.58 -55.61 -14.38
C PHE A 118 -23.08 -55.43 -14.08
N ASP A 119 -22.27 -56.46 -14.30
CA ASP A 119 -20.81 -56.40 -14.05
C ASP A 119 -20.12 -55.37 -14.92
N LEU A 120 -20.43 -55.34 -16.22
CA LEU A 120 -19.88 -54.38 -17.17
C LEU A 120 -20.22 -52.95 -16.75
N LYS A 121 -21.50 -52.67 -16.48
CA LYS A 121 -21.96 -51.33 -16.11
C LYS A 121 -21.42 -50.92 -14.74
N SER A 122 -21.40 -51.82 -13.77
CA SER A 122 -20.84 -51.59 -12.45
C SER A 122 -19.35 -51.23 -12.50
N ALA A 123 -18.54 -52.03 -13.22
CA ALA A 123 -17.12 -51.75 -13.42
C ALA A 123 -16.90 -50.40 -14.10
N THR A 124 -17.71 -50.06 -15.10
CA THR A 124 -17.67 -48.77 -15.78
C THR A 124 -17.97 -47.62 -14.83
N VAL A 125 -19.03 -47.72 -14.02
CA VAL A 125 -19.40 -46.68 -13.03
C VAL A 125 -18.27 -46.44 -12.03
N MET A 126 -17.66 -47.50 -11.49
CA MET A 126 -16.54 -47.36 -10.56
C MET A 126 -15.34 -46.66 -11.23
N ALA A 127 -14.95 -47.09 -12.43
CA ALA A 127 -13.84 -46.48 -13.16
C ALA A 127 -14.09 -44.99 -13.48
N GLN A 128 -15.34 -44.62 -13.81
CA GLN A 128 -15.71 -43.22 -14.06
C GLN A 128 -15.77 -42.39 -12.78
N LYS A 129 -16.15 -42.99 -11.65
CA LYS A 129 -16.10 -42.34 -10.32
C LYS A 129 -14.67 -41.98 -9.94
N ASP A 130 -13.74 -42.91 -10.14
CA ASP A 130 -12.30 -42.71 -9.90
C ASP A 130 -11.73 -41.64 -10.85
N SER A 131 -12.12 -41.67 -12.13
CA SER A 131 -11.72 -40.67 -13.12
C SER A 131 -12.19 -39.27 -12.74
N LEU A 132 -13.43 -39.12 -12.27
CA LEU A 132 -13.98 -37.84 -11.81
C LEU A 132 -13.29 -37.35 -10.52
N ALA A 133 -12.91 -38.26 -9.63
CA ALA A 133 -12.12 -37.93 -8.43
C ALA A 133 -10.71 -37.44 -8.82
N ALA A 134 -10.03 -38.13 -9.73
CA ALA A 134 -8.72 -37.74 -10.22
C ALA A 134 -8.72 -36.35 -10.90
N ILE A 135 -9.81 -35.99 -11.60
CA ILE A 135 -9.99 -34.62 -12.13
C ILE A 135 -10.05 -33.60 -10.99
N ARG A 136 -10.82 -33.87 -9.93
CA ARG A 136 -10.92 -32.98 -8.76
C ARG A 136 -9.56 -32.82 -8.07
N ASP A 137 -8.82 -33.92 -7.89
CA ASP A 137 -7.50 -33.89 -7.28
C ASP A 137 -6.50 -33.08 -8.11
N LEU A 138 -6.53 -33.23 -9.44
CA LEU A 138 -5.70 -32.43 -10.35
C LEU A 138 -5.96 -30.92 -10.19
N ILE A 139 -7.22 -30.52 -10.02
CA ILE A 139 -7.58 -29.12 -9.79
C ILE A 139 -7.10 -28.66 -8.41
N HIS A 140 -7.25 -29.49 -7.38
CA HIS A 140 -6.82 -29.16 -6.02
C HIS A 140 -5.30 -29.06 -5.85
N GLN A 141 -4.53 -29.81 -6.64
CA GLN A 141 -3.07 -29.76 -6.64
C GLN A 141 -2.51 -28.53 -7.37
N GLN A 142 -3.35 -27.77 -8.09
CA GLN A 142 -2.93 -26.57 -8.79
C GLN A 142 -2.66 -25.43 -7.80
N THR A 143 -1.38 -25.13 -7.55
CA THR A 143 -0.97 -24.08 -6.60
C THR A 143 -0.75 -22.72 -7.25
N GLN A 144 -0.62 -22.67 -8.57
CA GLN A 144 -0.43 -21.43 -9.32
C GLN A 144 -1.72 -21.00 -10.04
N MET A 145 -1.83 -19.71 -10.35
CA MET A 145 -2.92 -19.21 -11.18
C MET A 145 -2.96 -19.97 -12.52
N PRO A 146 -4.11 -20.52 -12.93
CA PRO A 146 -4.20 -21.37 -14.12
C PRO A 146 -3.88 -20.59 -15.41
N ALA A 147 -3.27 -21.28 -16.37
CA ALA A 147 -3.15 -20.80 -17.75
C ALA A 147 -4.47 -20.96 -18.49
N ASP A 148 -4.63 -20.24 -19.62
CA ASP A 148 -5.85 -20.23 -20.44
C ASP A 148 -6.32 -21.63 -20.87
N ASP A 149 -5.38 -22.55 -21.09
CA ASP A 149 -5.65 -23.91 -21.57
C ASP A 149 -5.87 -24.95 -20.46
N PHE A 150 -5.65 -24.58 -19.20
CA PHE A 150 -5.75 -25.52 -18.07
C PHE A 150 -7.15 -26.14 -17.98
N TYR A 151 -8.19 -25.29 -17.89
CA TYR A 151 -9.56 -25.78 -17.77
C TYR A 151 -10.10 -26.37 -19.08
N LYS A 152 -9.57 -25.99 -20.24
CA LYS A 152 -9.89 -26.65 -21.52
C LYS A 152 -9.56 -28.14 -21.49
N GLY A 153 -8.41 -28.49 -20.91
CA GLY A 153 -8.01 -29.88 -20.68
C GLY A 153 -8.93 -30.61 -19.68
N ILE A 154 -9.33 -29.92 -18.61
CA ILE A 154 -10.26 -30.44 -17.59
C ILE A 154 -11.65 -30.71 -18.18
N VAL A 155 -12.21 -29.76 -18.93
CA VAL A 155 -13.52 -29.87 -19.60
C VAL A 155 -13.52 -31.05 -20.56
N LYS A 156 -12.44 -31.25 -21.33
CA LYS A 156 -12.29 -32.41 -22.23
C LYS A 156 -12.34 -33.73 -21.44
N LYS A 157 -11.57 -33.84 -20.35
CA LYS A 157 -11.56 -35.06 -19.50
C LYS A 157 -12.93 -35.30 -18.85
N ALA A 158 -13.58 -34.28 -18.31
CA ALA A 158 -14.90 -34.40 -17.69
C ALA A 158 -15.99 -34.78 -18.71
N SER A 159 -15.91 -34.26 -19.94
CA SER A 159 -16.79 -34.63 -21.04
C SER A 159 -16.61 -36.10 -21.44
N GLN A 160 -15.36 -36.59 -21.45
CA GLN A 160 -15.06 -38.01 -21.69
C GLN A 160 -15.69 -38.90 -20.62
N VAL A 161 -15.54 -38.53 -19.34
CA VAL A 161 -16.18 -39.24 -18.22
C VAL A 161 -17.69 -39.33 -18.42
N LYS A 162 -18.34 -38.19 -18.71
CA LYS A 162 -19.79 -38.14 -18.98
C LYS A 162 -20.20 -39.04 -20.15
N SER A 163 -19.46 -38.99 -21.26
CA SER A 163 -19.76 -39.79 -22.46
C SER A 163 -19.56 -41.30 -22.27
N ALA A 164 -18.72 -41.70 -21.31
CA ALA A 164 -18.42 -43.09 -21.00
C ALA A 164 -19.37 -43.69 -19.94
N LEU A 165 -20.29 -42.91 -19.38
CA LEU A 165 -21.24 -43.43 -18.39
C LEU A 165 -22.25 -44.38 -19.05
N PRO A 166 -22.52 -45.54 -18.45
CA PRO A 166 -23.49 -46.47 -18.98
C PRO A 166 -24.91 -45.94 -18.77
N GLN A 167 -25.82 -46.31 -19.67
CA GLN A 167 -27.26 -46.15 -19.43
C GLN A 167 -27.72 -47.06 -18.29
N GLN A 168 -28.79 -46.68 -17.61
CA GLN A 168 -29.44 -47.51 -16.59
C GLN A 168 -29.85 -48.88 -17.14
N LEU A 169 -29.92 -49.87 -16.26
CA LEU A 169 -30.56 -51.14 -16.57
C LEU A 169 -32.05 -50.89 -16.86
N ASP A 170 -32.53 -51.42 -17.99
CA ASP A 170 -33.88 -51.19 -18.52
C ASP A 170 -34.80 -52.39 -18.32
N GLN A 171 -36.06 -52.28 -18.75
CA GLN A 171 -37.09 -53.31 -18.58
C GLN A 171 -36.75 -54.68 -19.21
N ASN A 172 -35.73 -54.77 -20.07
CA ASN A 172 -35.34 -56.02 -20.73
C ASN A 172 -34.80 -57.07 -19.76
N PHE A 173 -34.48 -56.71 -18.51
CA PHE A 173 -34.00 -57.65 -17.48
C PHE A 173 -35.13 -58.22 -16.58
N GLY A 174 -36.39 -57.85 -16.84
CA GLY A 174 -37.56 -58.44 -16.16
C GLY A 174 -37.48 -58.36 -14.63
N LYS A 175 -37.69 -59.50 -13.96
CA LYS A 175 -37.70 -59.60 -12.49
C LYS A 175 -36.37 -59.20 -11.84
N TYR A 176 -35.25 -59.28 -12.55
CA TYR A 176 -33.93 -58.96 -11.98
C TYR A 176 -33.74 -57.47 -11.67
N LEU A 177 -34.53 -56.60 -12.29
CA LEU A 177 -34.52 -55.17 -11.98
C LEU A 177 -35.06 -54.85 -10.58
N THR A 178 -35.91 -55.71 -10.02
CA THR A 178 -36.47 -55.50 -8.68
C THR A 178 -35.48 -55.90 -7.58
N TYR A 179 -34.31 -56.43 -7.93
CA TYR A 179 -33.27 -56.74 -6.96
C TYR A 179 -32.60 -55.46 -6.45
N ARG A 180 -32.19 -55.48 -5.18
CA ARG A 180 -31.58 -54.32 -4.51
C ARG A 180 -30.30 -53.88 -5.22
N CYS A 181 -29.45 -54.82 -5.63
CA CYS A 181 -28.23 -54.52 -6.39
C CYS A 181 -28.52 -53.72 -7.68
N ALA A 182 -29.52 -54.12 -8.46
CA ALA A 182 -29.90 -53.44 -9.70
C ALA A 182 -30.42 -52.02 -9.45
N THR A 183 -31.27 -51.87 -8.42
CA THR A 183 -31.77 -50.55 -7.97
C THR A 183 -30.63 -49.63 -7.53
N ASN A 184 -29.67 -50.17 -6.78
CA ASN A 184 -28.53 -49.41 -6.28
C ASN A 184 -27.55 -49.03 -7.41
N LEU A 185 -27.32 -49.92 -8.38
CA LEU A 185 -26.53 -49.59 -9.57
C LEU A 185 -27.19 -48.47 -10.39
N ASN A 186 -28.51 -48.54 -10.64
CA ASN A 186 -29.22 -47.48 -11.35
C ASN A 186 -29.18 -46.13 -10.60
N THR A 187 -29.22 -46.17 -9.28
CA THR A 187 -29.09 -44.98 -8.42
C THR A 187 -27.68 -44.40 -8.47
N GLU A 188 -26.63 -45.23 -8.42
CA GLU A 188 -25.24 -44.79 -8.58
C GLU A 188 -24.98 -44.21 -9.97
N ILE A 189 -25.51 -44.82 -11.05
CA ILE A 189 -25.44 -44.27 -12.41
C ILE A 189 -26.06 -42.87 -12.46
N ALA A 190 -27.28 -42.70 -11.94
CA ALA A 190 -27.97 -41.41 -11.95
C ALA A 190 -27.22 -40.35 -11.12
N THR A 191 -26.74 -40.73 -9.94
CA THR A 191 -25.98 -39.85 -9.05
C THR A 191 -24.67 -39.41 -9.70
N LEU A 192 -23.93 -40.34 -10.30
CA LEU A 192 -22.67 -40.03 -10.99
C LEU A 192 -22.90 -39.17 -12.23
N SER A 193 -23.95 -39.41 -13.02
CA SER A 193 -24.33 -38.57 -14.15
C SER A 193 -24.62 -37.14 -13.71
N SER A 194 -25.46 -36.95 -12.69
CA SER A 194 -25.79 -35.63 -12.14
C SER A 194 -24.54 -34.89 -11.61
N ASN A 195 -23.66 -35.60 -10.91
CA ASN A 195 -22.41 -35.03 -10.42
C ASN A 195 -21.45 -34.67 -11.57
N ALA A 196 -21.36 -35.50 -12.61
CA ALA A 196 -20.55 -35.22 -13.80
C ALA A 196 -21.08 -34.01 -14.55
N ASP A 197 -22.41 -33.88 -14.70
CA ASP A 197 -23.08 -32.73 -15.33
C ASP A 197 -22.78 -31.43 -14.59
N LYS A 198 -22.98 -31.44 -13.26
CA LYS A 198 -22.70 -30.28 -12.41
C LYS A 198 -21.23 -29.88 -12.50
N SER A 199 -20.33 -30.85 -12.37
CA SER A 199 -18.87 -30.59 -12.42
C SER A 199 -18.46 -30.04 -13.79
N LEU A 200 -18.95 -30.64 -14.88
CA LEU A 200 -18.66 -30.20 -16.25
C LEU A 200 -19.12 -28.75 -16.47
N SER A 201 -20.33 -28.41 -16.03
CA SER A 201 -20.84 -27.04 -16.13
C SER A 201 -19.97 -26.05 -15.36
N GLN A 202 -19.54 -26.40 -14.14
CA GLN A 202 -18.65 -25.55 -13.35
C GLN A 202 -17.26 -25.39 -13.97
N TYR A 203 -16.72 -26.45 -14.59
CA TYR A 203 -15.42 -26.39 -15.27
C TYR A 203 -15.47 -25.57 -16.57
N GLN A 204 -16.59 -25.62 -17.30
CA GLN A 204 -16.83 -24.76 -18.47
C GLN A 204 -16.94 -23.29 -18.09
N GLU A 205 -17.62 -22.99 -16.97
CA GLU A 205 -17.66 -21.62 -16.44
C GLU A 205 -16.26 -21.15 -16.00
N ALA A 206 -15.48 -22.02 -15.36
CA ALA A 206 -14.10 -21.71 -14.99
C ALA A 206 -13.19 -21.48 -16.22
N GLU A 207 -13.39 -22.23 -17.30
CA GLU A 207 -12.65 -22.06 -18.57
C GLU A 207 -12.81 -20.64 -19.12
N SER A 208 -14.03 -20.10 -19.17
CA SER A 208 -14.25 -18.73 -19.67
C SER A 208 -13.71 -17.67 -18.71
N ILE A 209 -13.90 -17.85 -17.41
CA ILE A 209 -13.44 -16.90 -16.38
C ILE A 209 -11.91 -16.80 -16.38
N VAL A 210 -11.17 -17.91 -16.50
CA VAL A 210 -9.70 -17.89 -16.45
C VAL A 210 -9.10 -17.05 -17.58
N VAL A 211 -9.68 -17.12 -18.79
CA VAL A 211 -9.24 -16.30 -19.93
C VAL A 211 -9.40 -14.81 -19.64
N GLU A 212 -10.56 -14.41 -19.10
CA GLU A 212 -10.83 -13.02 -18.70
C GLU A 212 -9.86 -12.56 -17.60
N LEU A 213 -9.63 -13.39 -16.59
CA LEU A 213 -8.72 -13.10 -15.49
C LEU A 213 -7.26 -12.95 -15.96
N ASN A 214 -6.82 -13.74 -16.94
CA ASN A 214 -5.45 -13.66 -17.47
C ASN A 214 -5.22 -12.39 -18.32
N ILE A 215 -6.25 -11.88 -19.00
CA ILE A 215 -6.19 -10.57 -19.66
C ILE A 215 -5.97 -9.46 -18.63
N LEU A 216 -6.77 -9.45 -17.55
CA LEU A 216 -6.63 -8.47 -16.46
C LEU A 216 -5.29 -8.59 -15.74
N LYS A 217 -4.80 -9.82 -15.54
CA LYS A 217 -3.47 -10.08 -14.97
C LYS A 217 -2.35 -9.46 -15.81
N ALA A 218 -2.43 -9.54 -17.14
CA ALA A 218 -1.45 -8.91 -18.02
C ALA A 218 -1.47 -7.37 -17.93
N GLN A 219 -2.65 -6.79 -17.66
CA GLN A 219 -2.84 -5.36 -17.40
C GLN A 219 -2.53 -4.96 -15.96
N LYS A 220 -2.28 -5.93 -15.08
CA LYS A 220 -2.12 -5.79 -13.63
C LYS A 220 -3.35 -5.21 -12.91
N ASP A 221 -4.53 -5.37 -13.50
CA ASP A 221 -5.79 -4.97 -12.87
C ASP A 221 -6.29 -6.05 -11.90
N TYR A 222 -5.54 -6.23 -10.81
CA TYR A 222 -5.83 -7.24 -9.80
C TYR A 222 -7.11 -6.92 -9.02
N SER A 223 -7.49 -5.65 -8.88
CA SER A 223 -8.74 -5.26 -8.22
C SER A 223 -9.98 -5.75 -8.99
N SER A 224 -9.97 -5.64 -10.32
CA SER A 224 -11.05 -6.18 -11.17
C SER A 224 -11.08 -7.71 -11.12
N MET A 225 -9.91 -8.37 -11.12
CA MET A 225 -9.84 -9.84 -10.96
C MET A 225 -10.50 -10.30 -9.64
N LEU A 226 -10.20 -9.62 -8.54
CA LEU A 226 -10.81 -9.89 -7.23
C LEU A 226 -12.33 -9.67 -7.25
N GLY A 227 -12.78 -8.62 -7.94
CA GLY A 227 -14.21 -8.35 -8.17
C GLY A 227 -14.93 -9.51 -8.87
N ILE A 228 -14.36 -10.02 -9.96
CA ILE A 228 -14.92 -11.16 -10.72
C ILE A 228 -14.97 -12.42 -9.84
N LEU A 229 -13.87 -12.77 -9.18
CA LEU A 229 -13.80 -13.99 -8.38
C LEU A 229 -14.77 -13.99 -7.19
N LYS A 230 -15.01 -12.83 -6.56
CA LYS A 230 -15.99 -12.71 -5.47
C LYS A 230 -17.44 -12.84 -5.92
N GLN A 231 -17.74 -12.57 -7.19
CA GLN A 231 -19.07 -12.87 -7.76
C GLN A 231 -19.24 -14.36 -8.08
N LYS A 232 -18.15 -15.14 -8.06
CA LYS A 232 -18.08 -16.54 -8.49
C LYS A 232 -17.66 -17.48 -7.35
N MET A 233 -18.04 -17.14 -6.11
CA MET A 233 -17.68 -17.91 -4.91
C MET A 233 -18.23 -19.34 -4.88
N HIS A 234 -19.22 -19.66 -5.74
CA HIS A 234 -19.69 -21.04 -5.92
C HIS A 234 -18.66 -21.95 -6.60
N LEU A 235 -17.64 -21.37 -7.24
CA LEU A 235 -16.47 -22.05 -7.81
C LEU A 235 -15.31 -22.04 -6.81
N ASP A 236 -15.51 -22.67 -5.64
CA ASP A 236 -14.55 -22.65 -4.53
C ASP A 236 -13.16 -23.19 -4.90
N PHE A 237 -13.10 -24.15 -5.83
CA PHE A 237 -11.86 -24.69 -6.36
C PHE A 237 -11.08 -23.64 -7.16
N LEU A 238 -11.77 -22.74 -7.85
CA LEU A 238 -11.15 -21.70 -8.67
C LEU A 238 -10.55 -20.62 -7.77
N THR A 239 -11.28 -20.16 -6.75
CA THR A 239 -10.78 -19.13 -5.82
C THR A 239 -9.52 -19.58 -5.09
N LYS A 240 -9.40 -20.88 -4.76
CA LYS A 240 -8.18 -21.48 -4.19
C LYS A 240 -6.96 -21.38 -5.12
N ASN A 241 -7.15 -21.49 -6.44
CA ASN A 241 -6.06 -21.36 -7.41
C ASN A 241 -5.53 -19.91 -7.55
N TYR A 242 -6.30 -18.92 -7.06
CA TYR A 242 -5.96 -17.49 -7.07
C TYR A 242 -5.55 -16.95 -5.69
N ARG A 243 -5.16 -17.81 -4.74
CA ARG A 243 -4.66 -17.38 -3.41
C ARG A 243 -3.62 -16.24 -3.44
N PRO A 244 -2.62 -16.21 -4.35
CA PRO A 244 -1.63 -15.14 -4.37
C PRO A 244 -2.18 -13.76 -4.79
N LEU A 245 -3.39 -13.70 -5.36
CA LEU A 245 -3.94 -12.50 -5.98
C LEU A 245 -4.11 -11.33 -5.00
N ASP A 246 -4.52 -11.63 -3.76
CA ASP A 246 -4.66 -10.61 -2.71
C ASP A 246 -3.34 -9.88 -2.48
N LYS A 247 -2.23 -10.63 -2.40
CA LYS A 247 -0.88 -10.08 -2.25
C LYS A 247 -0.45 -9.27 -3.46
N MET A 248 -0.68 -9.78 -4.66
CA MET A 248 -0.33 -9.06 -5.90
C MET A 248 -1.10 -7.74 -6.03
N SER A 249 -2.37 -7.70 -5.60
CA SER A 249 -3.19 -6.49 -5.59
C SER A 249 -2.62 -5.42 -4.67
N ILE A 250 -2.29 -5.75 -3.42
CA ILE A 250 -1.72 -4.76 -2.48
C ILE A 250 -0.33 -4.29 -2.92
N GLU A 251 0.49 -5.16 -3.50
CA GLU A 251 1.83 -4.81 -3.99
C GLU A 251 1.76 -3.84 -5.18
N GLU A 252 0.86 -4.06 -6.13
CA GLU A 252 0.70 -3.12 -7.27
C GLU A 252 0.10 -1.79 -6.84
N GLN A 253 -0.86 -1.79 -5.89
CA GLN A 253 -1.37 -0.56 -5.29
C GLN A 253 -0.26 0.21 -4.56
N GLY A 254 0.58 -0.48 -3.77
CA GLY A 254 1.75 0.10 -3.11
C GLY A 254 2.73 0.72 -4.10
N LYS A 255 3.07 0.01 -5.19
CA LYS A 255 3.95 0.51 -6.26
C LYS A 255 3.42 1.79 -6.92
N ASN A 256 2.10 1.89 -7.13
CA ASN A 256 1.48 3.09 -7.68
C ASN A 256 1.60 4.28 -6.71
N ILE A 257 1.44 4.05 -5.41
CA ILE A 257 1.65 5.07 -4.37
C ILE A 257 3.11 5.53 -4.36
N GLU A 258 4.08 4.61 -4.36
CA GLU A 258 5.51 4.93 -4.41
C GLU A 258 5.87 5.76 -5.65
N THR A 259 5.30 5.41 -6.80
CA THR A 259 5.51 6.16 -8.04
C THR A 259 5.00 7.59 -7.92
N ALA A 260 3.80 7.79 -7.36
CA ALA A 260 3.24 9.12 -7.10
C ALA A 260 4.11 9.91 -6.09
N LEU A 261 4.61 9.26 -5.05
CA LEU A 261 5.50 9.84 -4.03
C LEU A 261 6.84 10.27 -4.62
N ASN A 262 7.40 9.48 -5.54
CA ASN A 262 8.66 9.80 -6.22
C ASN A 262 8.50 10.96 -7.21
N ASN A 263 7.32 11.10 -7.80
CA ASN A 263 6.96 12.22 -8.66
C ASN A 263 6.50 13.47 -7.88
N LEU A 264 6.54 13.44 -6.54
CA LEU A 264 6.10 14.53 -5.66
C LEU A 264 4.63 14.93 -5.88
N ASN A 265 3.78 14.00 -6.36
CA ASN A 265 2.37 14.24 -6.59
C ASN A 265 1.57 13.94 -5.32
N TRP A 266 1.64 14.85 -4.35
CA TRP A 266 1.08 14.66 -3.01
C TRP A 266 -0.43 14.34 -2.99
N PRO A 267 -1.30 15.06 -3.73
CA PRO A 267 -2.72 14.74 -3.75
C PRO A 267 -3.01 13.32 -4.25
N LEU A 268 -2.31 12.89 -5.31
CA LEU A 268 -2.48 11.54 -5.85
C LEU A 268 -1.94 10.48 -4.89
N SER A 269 -0.78 10.71 -4.28
CA SER A 269 -0.22 9.81 -3.28
C SER A 269 -1.18 9.58 -2.12
N GLU A 270 -1.74 10.65 -1.55
CA GLU A 270 -2.70 10.55 -0.45
C GLU A 270 -4.01 9.86 -0.88
N GLN A 271 -4.54 10.18 -2.06
CA GLN A 271 -5.73 9.55 -2.60
C GLN A 271 -5.54 8.03 -2.76
N LEU A 272 -4.41 7.60 -3.31
CA LEU A 272 -4.09 6.18 -3.49
C LEU A 272 -3.86 5.47 -2.15
N LEU A 273 -3.21 6.14 -1.18
CA LEU A 273 -3.01 5.61 0.17
C LEU A 273 -4.35 5.37 0.88
N ARG A 274 -5.27 6.34 0.79
CA ARG A 274 -6.63 6.20 1.31
C ARG A 274 -7.36 5.05 0.63
N LYS A 275 -7.24 4.93 -0.69
CA LYS A 275 -7.84 3.82 -1.45
C LYS A 275 -7.32 2.46 -0.97
N LEU A 276 -6.02 2.30 -0.78
CA LEU A 276 -5.41 1.06 -0.28
C LEU A 276 -5.85 0.76 1.17
N ASN A 277 -5.89 1.79 2.02
CA ASN A 277 -6.35 1.64 3.40
C ASN A 277 -7.81 1.15 3.47
N ASP A 278 -8.68 1.75 2.65
CA ASP A 278 -10.11 1.45 2.64
C ASP A 278 -10.46 0.20 1.81
N ASP A 279 -9.50 -0.39 1.11
CA ASP A 279 -9.71 -1.60 0.33
C ASP A 279 -10.01 -2.78 1.25
N ILE A 280 -11.17 -3.41 0.99
CA ILE A 280 -11.67 -4.63 1.65
C ILE A 280 -11.90 -5.75 0.65
N ASN A 281 -11.49 -5.55 -0.61
CA ASN A 281 -11.84 -6.43 -1.71
C ASN A 281 -10.84 -7.59 -1.84
N PHE A 282 -10.84 -8.50 -0.87
CA PHE A 282 -9.93 -9.64 -0.84
C PHE A 282 -10.67 -10.98 -0.88
N LEU A 283 -10.00 -12.01 -1.40
CA LEU A 283 -10.48 -13.40 -1.35
C LEU A 283 -10.30 -13.98 0.06
N ASN A 284 -9.16 -13.69 0.71
CA ASN A 284 -8.83 -14.16 2.05
C ASN A 284 -8.41 -12.99 2.97
N PRO A 285 -9.38 -12.18 3.44
CA PRO A 285 -9.08 -11.01 4.29
C PRO A 285 -8.23 -11.34 5.52
N ALA A 286 -8.49 -12.46 6.19
CA ALA A 286 -7.79 -12.86 7.40
C ALA A 286 -6.28 -13.07 7.20
N GLU A 287 -5.84 -13.47 6.00
CA GLU A 287 -4.43 -13.73 5.70
C GLU A 287 -3.69 -12.48 5.24
N ILE A 288 -4.38 -11.50 4.63
CA ILE A 288 -3.73 -10.38 3.94
C ILE A 288 -3.76 -9.05 4.71
N LEU A 289 -4.72 -8.85 5.62
CA LEU A 289 -4.92 -7.55 6.28
C LEU A 289 -3.69 -7.06 7.04
N ALA A 290 -2.95 -7.96 7.70
CA ALA A 290 -1.72 -7.59 8.41
C ALA A 290 -0.64 -7.05 7.46
N THR A 291 -0.45 -7.70 6.30
CA THR A 291 0.49 -7.24 5.27
C THR A 291 0.04 -5.92 4.64
N LYS A 292 -1.26 -5.77 4.35
CA LYS A 292 -1.82 -4.51 3.84
C LYS A 292 -1.54 -3.35 4.78
N ASN A 293 -1.85 -3.52 6.06
CA ASN A 293 -1.68 -2.46 7.06
C ASN A 293 -0.20 -2.06 7.20
N ALA A 294 0.72 -3.02 7.19
CA ALA A 294 2.16 -2.72 7.21
C ALA A 294 2.61 -1.87 6.01
N ILE A 295 2.12 -2.18 4.80
CA ILE A 295 2.41 -1.38 3.59
C ILE A 295 1.80 0.03 3.70
N VAL A 296 0.57 0.15 4.21
CA VAL A 296 -0.08 1.45 4.42
C VAL A 296 0.75 2.31 5.38
N ASP A 297 1.16 1.76 6.52
CA ASP A 297 1.93 2.48 7.53
C ASP A 297 3.29 2.96 6.98
N GLU A 298 4.01 2.09 6.26
CA GLU A 298 5.29 2.44 5.63
C GLU A 298 5.14 3.56 4.60
N LEU A 299 4.13 3.48 3.74
CA LEU A 299 3.90 4.47 2.68
C LEU A 299 3.38 5.80 3.25
N GLU A 300 2.57 5.76 4.32
CA GLU A 300 2.16 6.94 5.06
C GLU A 300 3.38 7.66 5.66
N ASP A 301 4.27 6.93 6.33
CA ASP A 301 5.53 7.49 6.87
C ASP A 301 6.37 8.13 5.76
N SER A 302 6.50 7.45 4.62
CA SER A 302 7.22 7.96 3.45
C SER A 302 6.62 9.26 2.91
N LEU A 303 5.29 9.39 2.88
CA LEU A 303 4.59 10.61 2.48
C LEU A 303 5.01 11.80 3.38
N TYR A 304 4.93 11.64 4.70
CA TYR A 304 5.30 12.71 5.63
C TYR A 304 6.78 13.09 5.52
N ILE A 305 7.68 12.11 5.50
CA ILE A 305 9.12 12.34 5.43
C ILE A 305 9.48 13.12 4.17
N LYS A 306 8.89 12.76 3.02
CA LYS A 306 9.13 13.47 1.76
C LYS A 306 8.58 14.90 1.78
N ILE A 307 7.38 15.13 2.32
CA ILE A 307 6.81 16.47 2.47
C ILE A 307 7.68 17.35 3.38
N ASP A 308 8.12 16.83 4.52
CA ASP A 308 9.01 17.54 5.45
C ASP A 308 10.33 17.91 4.75
N ARG A 309 10.99 16.94 4.11
CA ARG A 309 12.25 17.15 3.39
C ARG A 309 12.12 18.21 2.30
N VAL A 310 11.08 18.15 1.47
CA VAL A 310 10.89 19.11 0.38
C VAL A 310 10.53 20.50 0.92
N SER A 311 9.71 20.59 1.97
CA SER A 311 9.39 21.86 2.63
C SER A 311 10.64 22.53 3.21
N ARG A 312 11.51 21.76 3.88
CA ARG A 312 12.79 22.25 4.42
C ARG A 312 13.78 22.67 3.33
N ALA A 313 13.87 21.91 2.24
CA ALA A 313 14.71 22.28 1.11
C ALA A 313 14.24 23.59 0.46
N ARG A 314 12.92 23.73 0.28
CA ARG A 314 12.29 24.92 -0.30
C ARG A 314 12.57 26.18 0.54
N ILE A 315 12.40 26.10 1.86
CA ILE A 315 12.68 27.25 2.75
C ILE A 315 14.16 27.59 2.79
N ASN A 316 15.07 26.61 2.86
CA ASN A 316 16.51 26.88 2.86
C ASN A 316 16.95 27.61 1.58
N LYS A 317 16.48 27.16 0.42
CA LYS A 317 16.73 27.84 -0.86
C LYS A 317 16.19 29.27 -0.85
N PHE A 318 14.97 29.47 -0.35
CA PHE A 318 14.40 30.80 -0.22
C PHE A 318 15.26 31.71 0.68
N LEU A 319 15.76 31.21 1.81
CA LEU A 319 16.67 31.98 2.67
C LEU A 319 17.92 32.40 1.91
N GLU A 320 18.59 31.47 1.23
CA GLU A 320 19.82 31.76 0.48
C GLU A 320 19.62 32.83 -0.60
N GLU A 321 18.49 32.78 -1.32
CA GLU A 321 18.17 33.72 -2.40
C GLU A 321 17.73 35.10 -1.87
N ASN A 322 17.11 35.18 -0.68
CA ASN A 322 16.42 36.39 -0.24
C ASN A 322 17.04 37.11 0.98
N ILE A 323 18.06 36.55 1.65
CA ILE A 323 18.72 37.19 2.82
C ILE A 323 19.39 38.56 2.52
N GLY A 324 19.64 38.88 1.25
CA GLY A 324 20.29 40.11 0.82
C GLY A 324 19.35 41.17 0.24
N VAL A 325 18.04 40.91 0.19
CA VAL A 325 17.03 41.81 -0.38
C VAL A 325 16.94 43.09 0.46
N LEU A 326 16.86 44.25 -0.21
CA LEU A 326 16.90 45.57 0.44
C LEU A 326 15.54 46.28 0.45
N ASP A 327 14.64 45.91 -0.43
CA ASP A 327 13.32 46.49 -0.66
C ASP A 327 12.23 45.43 -0.51
N ASN A 328 10.97 45.86 -0.31
CA ASN A 328 9.81 44.97 -0.15
C ASN A 328 10.01 43.82 0.88
N VAL A 329 10.83 44.06 1.91
CA VAL A 329 11.18 43.06 2.94
C VAL A 329 9.94 42.45 3.59
N ASP A 330 8.90 43.25 3.83
CA ASP A 330 7.66 42.76 4.43
C ASP A 330 6.99 41.66 3.60
N SER A 331 6.99 41.77 2.27
CA SER A 331 6.39 40.78 1.36
C SER A 331 7.10 39.43 1.41
N LEU A 332 8.41 39.40 1.75
CA LEU A 332 9.15 38.15 1.90
C LEU A 332 8.53 37.27 2.98
N TYR A 333 7.95 37.86 4.03
CA TYR A 333 7.36 37.12 5.14
C TYR A 333 5.96 36.57 4.83
N ASP A 334 5.32 37.04 3.77
CA ASP A 334 4.00 36.54 3.34
C ASP A 334 4.10 35.44 2.29
N ASP A 335 5.33 35.01 1.94
CA ASP A 335 5.57 33.94 0.98
C ASP A 335 5.07 32.58 1.51
N SER A 336 4.46 31.80 0.60
CA SER A 336 3.95 30.45 0.87
C SER A 336 5.04 29.43 1.21
N VAL A 337 6.33 29.76 1.08
CA VAL A 337 7.45 28.90 1.49
C VAL A 337 7.47 28.61 3.00
N PHE A 338 6.85 29.48 3.81
CA PHE A 338 6.69 29.27 5.24
C PHE A 338 5.51 28.37 5.60
N LEU A 339 4.85 27.78 4.60
CA LEU A 339 3.83 26.76 4.75
C LEU A 339 4.37 25.42 4.21
N PRO A 340 3.88 24.28 4.74
CA PRO A 340 4.19 22.98 4.15
C PRO A 340 3.85 22.95 2.66
N VAL A 341 4.64 22.20 1.87
CA VAL A 341 4.34 22.03 0.44
C VAL A 341 3.03 21.29 0.17
N TYR A 342 2.51 20.60 1.18
CA TYR A 342 1.23 19.92 1.14
C TYR A 342 0.67 19.69 2.55
N ASP A 343 -0.65 19.78 2.72
CA ASP A 343 -1.35 19.56 3.98
C ASP A 343 -2.07 18.20 3.98
N VAL A 344 -1.42 17.18 4.54
CA VAL A 344 -1.90 15.78 4.53
C VAL A 344 -3.19 15.64 5.35
N THR A 345 -4.27 15.08 4.84
CA THR A 345 -5.54 14.91 5.60
C THR A 345 -5.82 13.49 6.08
N PHE A 346 -5.09 12.52 5.53
CA PHE A 346 -5.20 11.10 5.77
C PHE A 346 -4.28 10.64 6.91
N SER A 347 -4.73 9.64 7.67
CA SER A 347 -3.88 8.82 8.52
C SER A 347 -4.53 7.45 8.75
N SER A 348 -3.75 6.38 8.67
CA SER A 348 -4.14 5.01 9.02
C SER A 348 -4.23 4.83 10.54
N GLY A 349 -3.42 5.59 11.28
CA GLY A 349 -3.31 5.55 12.73
C GLY A 349 -4.24 6.54 13.43
N SER A 350 -3.72 7.15 14.51
CA SER A 350 -4.50 8.07 15.32
C SER A 350 -4.50 9.49 14.74
N LYS A 351 -5.66 10.17 14.79
CA LYS A 351 -5.75 11.60 14.49
C LYS A 351 -4.77 12.45 15.30
N LYS A 352 -4.37 11.99 16.49
CA LYS A 352 -3.40 12.67 17.36
C LYS A 352 -2.00 12.68 16.72
N GLU A 353 -1.57 11.57 16.14
CA GLU A 353 -0.25 11.43 15.51
C GLU A 353 -0.14 12.30 14.25
N LEU A 354 -1.17 12.26 13.39
CA LEU A 354 -1.31 13.17 12.25
C LEU A 354 -1.16 14.64 12.67
N LEU A 355 -1.90 15.06 13.70
CA LEU A 355 -1.85 16.42 14.21
C LEU A 355 -0.47 16.78 14.79
N GLN A 356 0.19 15.84 15.46
CA GLN A 356 1.53 16.06 16.00
C GLN A 356 2.56 16.28 14.90
N ARG A 357 2.65 15.38 13.91
CA ARG A 357 3.62 15.49 12.80
C ARG A 357 3.43 16.79 12.01
N LYS A 358 2.18 17.19 11.78
CA LYS A 358 1.86 18.49 11.18
C LYS A 358 2.35 19.66 12.04
N ALA A 359 2.05 19.64 13.33
CA ALA A 359 2.41 20.71 14.24
C ALA A 359 3.93 20.89 14.31
N GLU A 360 4.71 19.80 14.27
CA GLU A 360 6.17 19.85 14.28
C GLU A 360 6.75 20.56 13.04
N LEU A 361 6.28 20.21 11.84
CA LEU A 361 6.71 20.88 10.60
C LEU A 361 6.27 22.35 10.57
N VAL A 362 5.01 22.64 10.92
CA VAL A 362 4.50 24.02 10.98
C VAL A 362 5.28 24.85 11.99
N ALA A 363 5.58 24.31 13.17
CA ALA A 363 6.39 24.98 14.18
C ALA A 363 7.81 25.25 13.70
N HIS A 364 8.43 24.31 12.96
CA HIS A 364 9.75 24.53 12.38
C HIS A 364 9.75 25.64 11.33
N LEU A 365 8.77 25.65 10.42
CA LEU A 365 8.65 26.70 9.39
C LEU A 365 8.36 28.07 10.01
N ALA A 366 7.49 28.13 11.02
CA ALA A 366 7.22 29.35 11.78
C ALA A 366 8.46 29.84 12.54
N ARG A 367 9.23 28.94 13.17
CA ARG A 367 10.50 29.28 13.82
C ARG A 367 11.50 29.86 12.81
N THR A 368 11.58 29.27 11.63
CA THR A 368 12.46 29.75 10.56
C THR A 368 12.05 31.14 10.09
N LYS A 369 10.73 31.39 9.92
CA LYS A 369 10.15 32.69 9.57
C LYS A 369 10.46 33.78 10.61
N GLU A 370 10.23 33.50 11.88
CA GLU A 370 10.20 34.52 12.93
C GLU A 370 11.53 34.72 13.65
N TYR A 371 12.46 33.77 13.53
CA TYR A 371 13.73 33.79 14.26
C TYR A 371 14.93 33.72 13.31
N GLU A 372 15.00 32.68 12.48
CA GLU A 372 16.22 32.35 11.74
C GLU A 372 16.44 33.25 10.52
N PHE A 373 15.41 33.40 9.69
CA PHE A 373 15.47 34.25 8.49
C PHE A 373 15.83 35.71 8.83
N PRO A 374 15.07 36.41 9.70
CA PRO A 374 15.43 37.78 10.10
C PRO A 374 16.83 37.87 10.70
N ALA A 375 17.23 36.94 11.59
CA ALA A 375 18.55 36.99 12.20
C ALA A 375 19.69 36.85 11.17
N LYS A 376 19.56 35.94 10.20
CA LYS A 376 20.53 35.76 9.11
C LYS A 376 20.60 37.01 8.22
N ALA A 377 19.45 37.53 7.79
CA ALA A 377 19.38 38.73 6.97
C ALA A 377 19.97 39.96 7.68
N ILE A 378 19.57 40.22 8.93
CA ILE A 378 20.11 41.33 9.75
C ILE A 378 21.62 41.21 9.89
N THR A 379 22.13 39.99 10.13
CA THR A 379 23.57 39.76 10.25
C THR A 379 24.31 40.12 8.98
N LEU A 380 23.90 39.56 7.84
CA LEU A 380 24.53 39.81 6.54
C LEU A 380 24.47 41.29 6.16
N LEU A 381 23.29 41.90 6.28
CA LEU A 381 23.06 43.30 5.90
C LEU A 381 23.83 44.26 6.80
N TYR A 382 23.91 43.98 8.11
CA TYR A 382 24.67 44.81 9.05
C TYR A 382 26.17 44.74 8.76
N ASP A 383 26.71 43.55 8.52
CA ASP A 383 28.14 43.39 8.24
C ASP A 383 28.52 44.10 6.91
N LYS A 384 27.64 44.06 5.90
CA LYS A 384 27.76 44.86 4.66
C LYS A 384 27.61 46.36 4.91
N PHE A 385 26.71 46.77 5.80
CA PHE A 385 26.48 48.18 6.15
C PHE A 385 27.69 48.80 6.83
N ILE A 386 28.31 48.08 7.78
CA ILE A 386 29.49 48.56 8.51
C ILE A 386 30.74 48.63 7.65
N SER A 387 30.93 47.66 6.75
CA SER A 387 32.09 47.63 5.84
C SER A 387 31.98 48.63 4.70
N GLN A 388 30.77 48.86 4.16
CA GLN A 388 30.53 49.70 2.99
C GLN A 388 29.28 50.59 3.17
N PRO A 389 29.31 51.57 4.09
CA PRO A 389 28.14 52.39 4.41
C PRO A 389 27.68 53.30 3.26
N ASN A 390 28.58 53.61 2.30
CA ASN A 390 28.26 54.43 1.14
C ASN A 390 27.57 53.64 0.01
N ASP A 391 27.69 52.32 -0.01
CA ASP A 391 26.99 51.46 -0.97
C ASP A 391 25.62 51.10 -0.40
N ASN A 392 24.55 51.73 -0.91
CA ASN A 392 23.17 51.44 -0.53
C ASN A 392 22.90 51.41 0.99
N GLY A 393 23.72 52.09 1.80
CA GLY A 393 23.71 51.92 3.25
C GLY A 393 22.40 52.32 3.92
N VAL A 394 21.68 53.31 3.36
CA VAL A 394 20.34 53.69 3.84
C VAL A 394 19.34 52.56 3.61
N PHE A 395 19.37 51.92 2.44
CA PHE A 395 18.50 50.79 2.14
C PHE A 395 18.84 49.57 3.01
N LYS A 396 20.14 49.27 3.20
CA LYS A 396 20.59 48.22 4.14
C LYS A 396 20.08 48.47 5.56
N ALA A 397 20.22 49.69 6.08
CA ALA A 397 19.75 50.04 7.42
C ALA A 397 18.23 49.88 7.56
N ARG A 398 17.46 50.32 6.55
CA ARG A 398 15.99 50.17 6.54
C ARG A 398 15.55 48.72 6.46
N ALA A 399 16.19 47.92 5.61
CA ALA A 399 15.95 46.49 5.50
C ALA A 399 16.23 45.77 6.84
N ILE A 400 17.32 46.13 7.52
CA ILE A 400 17.64 45.62 8.88
C ILE A 400 16.51 45.95 9.87
N VAL A 401 15.98 47.17 9.85
CA VAL A 401 14.85 47.56 10.71
C VAL A 401 13.58 46.81 10.33
N ALA A 402 13.30 46.63 9.04
CA ALA A 402 12.14 45.88 8.55
C ALA A 402 12.20 44.39 8.98
N HIS A 403 13.32 43.71 8.77
CA HIS A 403 13.56 42.36 9.32
C HIS A 403 13.45 42.36 10.85
N GLY A 404 13.93 43.42 11.51
CA GLY A 404 13.85 43.59 12.96
C GLY A 404 12.42 43.61 13.50
N LYS A 405 11.45 44.18 12.77
CA LYS A 405 10.02 44.13 13.13
C LYS A 405 9.44 42.71 13.12
N ARG A 406 10.06 41.80 12.37
CA ARG A 406 9.63 40.40 12.23
C ARG A 406 10.41 39.45 13.14
N TYR A 407 11.55 39.88 13.69
CA TYR A 407 12.39 39.10 14.57
C TYR A 407 11.77 38.98 15.98
N LYS A 408 11.46 37.75 16.41
CA LYS A 408 10.94 37.47 17.76
C LYS A 408 11.97 36.89 18.72
N GLY A 409 13.24 36.79 18.31
CA GLY A 409 14.30 36.25 19.16
C GLY A 409 14.87 37.25 20.16
N ASP A 410 15.61 36.73 21.13
CA ASP A 410 16.21 37.50 22.23
C ASP A 410 17.73 37.67 22.11
N ASP A 411 18.32 37.36 20.95
CA ASP A 411 19.75 37.54 20.72
C ASP A 411 20.12 39.03 20.85
N LYS A 412 20.91 39.34 21.88
CA LYS A 412 21.35 40.70 22.20
C LYS A 412 22.11 41.35 21.03
N LYS A 413 22.92 40.58 20.30
CA LYS A 413 23.70 41.07 19.16
C LYS A 413 22.78 41.47 18.01
N ILE A 414 21.76 40.66 17.70
CA ILE A 414 20.77 41.00 16.67
C ILE A 414 19.97 42.25 17.06
N LYS A 415 19.47 42.32 18.31
CA LYS A 415 18.75 43.50 18.82
C LYS A 415 19.61 44.77 18.79
N GLN A 416 20.89 44.65 19.12
CA GLN A 416 21.84 45.76 19.02
C GLN A 416 22.02 46.19 17.55
N ARG A 417 22.25 45.26 16.62
CA ARG A 417 22.37 45.58 15.19
C ARG A 417 21.15 46.32 14.64
N ILE A 418 19.95 45.90 15.02
CA ILE A 418 18.70 46.61 14.69
C ILE A 418 18.74 48.04 15.27
N SER A 419 19.09 48.17 16.54
CA SER A 419 19.14 49.46 17.26
C SER A 419 20.16 50.45 16.67
N GLU A 420 21.29 49.95 16.17
CA GLU A 420 22.31 50.77 15.49
C GLU A 420 21.82 51.31 14.14
N CYS A 421 20.93 50.58 13.46
CA CYS A 421 20.40 50.94 12.13
C CYS A 421 19.05 51.67 12.17
N ASP A 422 18.35 51.70 13.31
CA ASP A 422 17.11 52.44 13.46
C ASP A 422 17.39 53.91 13.83
N PRO A 423 17.04 54.91 13.00
CA PRO A 423 17.22 56.32 13.35
C PRO A 423 16.48 56.72 14.63
N TRP A 424 15.35 56.07 14.94
CA TRP A 424 14.52 56.39 16.09
C TRP A 424 14.94 55.69 17.38
N THR A 425 15.84 54.70 17.31
CA THR A 425 16.40 54.07 18.50
C THR A 425 17.60 54.86 19.01
N SER A 426 17.74 55.03 20.32
CA SER A 426 18.85 55.75 20.94
C SER A 426 20.10 54.87 21.06
N LYS A 427 21.24 55.38 20.59
CA LYS A 427 22.53 54.68 20.54
C LYS A 427 23.29 54.92 21.84
N TRP A 428 23.74 53.86 22.49
CA TRP A 428 24.37 53.92 23.82
C TRP A 428 25.75 54.57 23.82
N ILE A 429 25.95 55.62 24.62
CA ILE A 429 27.25 56.22 24.90
C ILE A 429 27.57 55.95 26.37
N THR A 430 28.43 54.95 26.61
CA THR A 430 28.72 54.45 27.97
C THR A 430 30.16 54.68 28.41
N LYS A 431 31.07 54.91 27.46
CA LYS A 431 32.49 55.18 27.73
C LYS A 431 32.73 56.69 27.78
N PRO A 432 33.21 57.25 28.91
CA PRO A 432 33.59 58.64 28.96
C PRO A 432 34.88 58.89 28.17
N ALA A 433 34.98 60.06 27.55
CA ALA A 433 36.17 60.54 26.84
C ALA A 433 36.69 59.62 25.71
N ASP A 434 35.80 58.80 25.13
CA ASP A 434 36.08 57.92 23.99
C ASP A 434 35.15 58.28 22.82
N TYR A 435 35.71 58.47 21.62
CA TYR A 435 34.90 58.73 20.42
C TYR A 435 34.28 57.43 19.91
N ARG A 436 32.95 57.36 19.96
CA ARG A 436 32.17 56.29 19.37
C ARG A 436 31.65 56.72 18.00
N ARG A 437 31.87 55.89 16.99
CA ARG A 437 31.23 56.04 15.68
C ARG A 437 29.74 55.72 15.77
N VAL A 438 28.90 56.64 15.31
CA VAL A 438 27.43 56.52 15.23
C VAL A 438 27.00 56.91 13.83
N PHE A 439 25.92 56.33 13.31
CA PHE A 439 25.41 56.67 11.98
C PHE A 439 24.15 57.51 12.08
N ALA A 440 24.13 58.67 11.42
CA ALA A 440 22.93 59.43 11.16
C ALA A 440 22.29 58.93 9.85
N LEU A 441 21.00 58.62 9.93
CA LEU A 441 20.22 58.05 8.83
C LEU A 441 19.04 58.97 8.50
N PRO A 442 18.65 59.07 7.22
CA PRO A 442 17.50 59.88 6.82
C PRO A 442 16.20 59.18 7.22
N VAL A 443 15.30 59.95 7.84
CA VAL A 443 13.92 59.53 8.17
C VAL A 443 12.93 59.86 7.06
N THR A 444 13.38 60.53 6.00
CA THR A 444 12.64 60.80 4.77
C THR A 444 13.19 59.99 3.59
N ASP A 445 12.40 59.81 2.54
CA ASP A 445 12.65 58.84 1.47
C ASP A 445 13.05 59.49 0.14
N ARG A 446 13.53 60.74 0.18
CA ARG A 446 13.80 61.51 -1.03
C ARG A 446 15.17 61.14 -1.57
N THR A 447 15.22 60.30 -2.59
CA THR A 447 16.48 59.93 -3.27
C THR A 447 17.20 61.13 -3.90
N ARG A 448 16.46 62.20 -4.20
CA ARG A 448 16.97 63.51 -4.65
C ARG A 448 16.41 64.64 -3.79
N GLY A 449 17.25 65.60 -3.43
CA GLY A 449 16.87 66.79 -2.67
C GLY A 449 17.04 66.66 -1.16
N LYS A 450 16.39 67.56 -0.42
CA LYS A 450 16.58 67.74 1.04
C LYS A 450 15.90 66.63 1.84
N ASN A 451 16.68 65.91 2.64
CA ASN A 451 16.24 64.85 3.56
C ASN A 451 16.41 65.27 5.02
N LYS A 452 15.48 64.81 5.87
CA LYS A 452 15.55 64.97 7.32
C LYS A 452 16.35 63.82 7.91
N TYR A 453 17.34 64.13 8.74
CA TYR A 453 18.18 63.19 9.45
C TYR A 453 17.91 63.25 10.95
N VAL A 454 17.95 62.09 11.59
CA VAL A 454 17.77 61.96 13.04
C VAL A 454 18.90 61.09 13.61
N VAL A 455 19.50 61.55 14.70
CA VAL A 455 20.38 60.74 15.55
C VAL A 455 19.97 60.91 17.00
N ARG A 456 19.86 59.80 17.73
CA ARG A 456 19.51 59.75 19.14
C ARG A 456 20.62 59.06 19.91
N LEU A 457 21.08 59.66 21.00
CA LEU A 457 22.20 59.18 21.81
C LEU A 457 21.69 58.99 23.23
N ASN A 458 21.79 57.77 23.76
CA ASN A 458 21.50 57.51 25.17
C ASN A 458 22.81 57.59 25.95
N VAL A 459 22.99 58.65 26.72
CA VAL A 459 24.20 58.87 27.51
C VAL A 459 24.05 58.23 28.88
N ASP A 460 24.82 57.17 29.11
CA ASP A 460 24.81 56.40 30.36
C ASP A 460 26.24 56.13 30.83
N ILE A 461 26.87 57.18 31.33
CA ILE A 461 28.23 57.13 31.87
C ILE A 461 28.13 56.95 33.40
N PRO A 462 28.79 55.93 33.99
CA PRO A 462 28.83 55.75 35.44
C PRO A 462 29.32 57.02 36.16
N THR A 463 28.57 57.48 37.16
CA THR A 463 28.86 58.71 37.89
C THR A 463 28.31 58.67 39.31
N GLU A 464 29.05 59.24 40.25
CA GLU A 464 28.62 59.38 41.64
C GLU A 464 27.67 60.58 41.83
N ALA A 465 27.82 61.62 40.99
CA ALA A 465 27.05 62.86 41.06
C ALA A 465 25.55 62.62 40.80
N ALA A 466 24.68 63.24 41.61
CA ALA A 466 23.23 63.17 41.43
C ALA A 466 22.75 63.88 40.15
N PHE A 467 23.42 64.97 39.79
CA PHE A 467 23.19 65.75 38.57
C PHE A 467 24.50 65.85 37.80
N PRO A 468 24.90 64.79 37.08
CA PRO A 468 26.13 64.83 36.30
C PRO A 468 26.00 65.86 35.18
N VAL A 469 27.10 66.58 34.95
CA VAL A 469 27.23 67.53 33.86
C VAL A 469 28.27 66.98 32.91
N TYR A 470 28.03 67.06 31.60
CA TYR A 470 28.92 66.56 30.55
C TYR A 470 29.09 67.56 29.40
N ASP A 471 30.23 67.48 28.74
CA ASP A 471 30.43 68.00 27.38
C ASP A 471 30.10 66.89 26.39
N VAL A 472 29.25 67.18 25.41
CA VAL A 472 28.97 66.27 24.29
C VAL A 472 29.64 66.82 23.04
N ASN A 473 30.67 66.14 22.56
CA ASN A 473 31.44 66.51 21.38
C ASN A 473 31.04 65.61 20.21
N ILE A 474 30.73 66.21 19.07
CA ILE A 474 30.22 65.52 17.89
C ILE A 474 31.01 66.00 16.67
N LYS A 475 31.87 65.12 16.15
CA LYS A 475 32.52 65.36 14.86
C LYS A 475 31.57 65.00 13.74
N LEU A 476 31.29 65.99 12.90
CA LEU A 476 30.43 65.84 11.73
C LEU A 476 31.27 65.61 10.47
N PRO A 477 30.72 64.91 9.46
CA PRO A 477 31.30 64.93 8.12
C PRO A 477 31.42 66.38 7.61
N LYS A 478 32.53 66.67 6.91
CA LYS A 478 32.78 68.00 6.32
C LYS A 478 31.56 68.52 5.54
N GLU A 479 30.92 67.67 4.75
CA GLU A 479 29.74 68.02 3.93
C GLU A 479 28.52 68.49 4.74
N VAL A 480 28.41 68.10 6.02
CA VAL A 480 27.34 68.58 6.91
C VAL A 480 27.76 69.89 7.59
N ALA A 481 29.06 70.05 7.85
CA ALA A 481 29.60 71.10 8.70
C ALA A 481 30.22 72.29 7.94
N GLU A 482 30.46 72.18 6.63
CA GLU A 482 31.26 73.15 5.87
C GLU A 482 30.71 74.58 5.91
N ASN A 483 29.39 74.73 6.02
CA ASN A 483 28.71 76.03 6.09
C ASN A 483 28.25 76.40 7.51
N ALA A 484 28.62 75.60 8.52
CA ALA A 484 28.11 75.74 9.88
C ALA A 484 28.58 77.03 10.60
N ALA A 485 29.61 77.69 10.07
CA ALA A 485 30.12 78.97 10.58
C ALA A 485 29.23 80.16 10.22
N THR A 486 28.44 80.05 9.14
CA THR A 486 27.55 81.12 8.66
C THR A 486 26.07 80.77 8.79
N GLU A 487 25.72 79.48 8.81
CA GLU A 487 24.34 78.99 8.97
C GLU A 487 24.27 77.88 10.01
N GLN A 488 23.19 77.84 10.79
CA GLN A 488 22.99 76.78 11.78
C GLN A 488 22.81 75.41 11.09
N TRP A 489 23.71 74.46 11.37
CA TRP A 489 23.72 73.15 10.70
C TRP A 489 22.60 72.18 11.16
N TYR A 490 21.99 72.44 12.32
CA TYR A 490 20.96 71.60 12.93
C TYR A 490 19.59 72.29 12.96
N GLU A 491 18.51 71.50 12.85
CA GLU A 491 17.13 71.94 13.00
C GLU A 491 16.75 72.02 14.49
N ALA A 492 17.06 70.98 15.26
CA ALA A 492 16.78 70.92 16.68
C ALA A 492 17.76 69.98 17.41
N ILE A 493 18.15 70.37 18.63
CA ILE A 493 18.85 69.51 19.59
C ILE A 493 18.01 69.47 20.87
N SER A 494 17.65 68.29 21.35
CA SER A 494 16.86 68.14 22.58
C SER A 494 17.46 67.09 23.50
N LEU A 495 17.35 67.31 24.82
CA LEU A 495 17.65 66.31 25.84
C LEU A 495 16.34 65.88 26.49
N ASN A 496 16.01 64.59 26.44
CA ASN A 496 14.77 64.06 27.00
C ASN A 496 13.52 64.82 26.51
N LYS A 497 13.50 65.18 25.21
CA LYS A 497 12.46 65.98 24.54
C LYS A 497 12.39 67.46 24.94
N ILE A 498 13.31 67.94 25.78
CA ILE A 498 13.43 69.36 26.13
C ILE A 498 14.45 69.98 25.17
N LEU A 499 14.02 70.98 24.40
CA LEU A 499 14.87 71.67 23.43
C LEU A 499 16.02 72.37 24.16
N LEU A 500 17.23 72.19 23.65
CA LEU A 500 18.42 72.89 24.12
C LEU A 500 18.64 74.12 23.24
N LYS A 501 18.61 75.32 23.84
CA LYS A 501 18.82 76.60 23.16
C LYS A 501 20.19 77.16 23.51
N ASN A 502 20.88 77.71 22.52
CA ASN A 502 22.20 78.34 22.66
C ASN A 502 22.11 79.69 23.40
N GLU A 503 21.80 79.65 24.70
CA GLU A 503 21.49 80.82 25.52
C GLU A 503 22.09 80.67 26.94
N GLY A 504 22.56 81.78 27.52
CA GLY A 504 23.03 81.83 28.91
C GLY A 504 24.30 81.00 29.16
N ARG A 505 24.24 80.06 30.11
CA ARG A 505 25.37 79.20 30.49
C ARG A 505 25.55 77.99 29.57
N PHE A 506 24.64 77.78 28.63
CA PHE A 506 24.65 76.66 27.69
C PHE A 506 25.10 77.14 26.31
N SER A 507 26.11 76.50 25.75
CA SER A 507 26.67 76.81 24.44
C SER A 507 26.65 75.60 23.50
N ILE A 508 26.33 75.87 22.24
CA ILE A 508 26.52 74.93 21.12
C ILE A 508 27.53 75.57 20.17
N THR A 509 28.75 75.04 20.17
CA THR A 509 29.83 75.53 19.32
C THR A 509 29.63 75.04 17.90
N ALA A 510 29.71 75.95 16.92
CA ALA A 510 29.64 75.59 15.51
C ALA A 510 30.87 74.77 15.09
N PRO A 511 30.69 73.67 14.34
CA PRO A 511 31.80 72.92 13.77
C PRO A 511 32.49 73.70 12.65
N SER A 512 33.82 73.60 12.55
CA SER A 512 34.64 74.32 11.57
C SER A 512 35.90 73.53 11.22
N ALA A 513 36.59 73.90 10.13
CA ALA A 513 37.86 73.26 9.80
C ALA A 513 38.93 73.43 10.92
N ALA A 514 38.87 74.52 11.69
CA ALA A 514 39.85 74.82 12.75
C ALA A 514 39.70 73.92 13.98
N ASN A 515 38.53 73.31 14.19
CA ASN A 515 38.26 72.39 15.30
C ASN A 515 37.90 70.98 14.80
N ASP A 516 38.41 70.57 13.63
CA ASP A 516 38.18 69.24 13.05
C ASP A 516 36.69 68.90 12.87
N TYR A 517 35.90 69.91 12.48
CA TYR A 517 34.45 69.85 12.29
C TYR A 517 33.68 69.35 13.52
N GLU A 518 34.17 69.68 14.71
CA GLU A 518 33.57 69.29 15.97
C GLU A 518 32.53 70.30 16.46
N CYS A 519 31.32 69.81 16.70
CA CYS A 519 30.28 70.52 17.45
C CYS A 519 30.38 70.13 18.92
N GLN A 520 30.61 71.10 19.80
CA GLN A 520 30.58 70.89 21.25
C GLN A 520 29.27 71.43 21.84
N ILE A 521 28.60 70.61 22.63
CA ILE A 521 27.40 70.98 23.40
C ILE A 521 27.80 70.95 24.88
N THR A 522 27.83 72.11 25.53
CA THR A 522 28.32 72.24 26.92
C THR A 522 27.63 73.37 27.67
N PRO A 523 27.43 73.27 28.99
CA PRO A 523 27.39 72.06 29.81
C PRO A 523 26.02 71.38 29.66
N VAL A 524 25.99 70.07 29.41
CA VAL A 524 24.75 69.29 29.37
C VAL A 524 24.51 68.65 30.73
N GLN A 525 23.56 69.19 31.51
CA GLN A 525 23.13 68.57 32.76
C GLN A 525 22.24 67.36 32.46
N MET A 526 22.65 66.20 32.96
CA MET A 526 21.96 64.92 32.80
C MET A 526 21.45 64.40 34.15
N ASN A 527 20.60 63.39 34.10
CA ASN A 527 20.07 62.74 35.29
C ASN A 527 20.82 61.43 35.56
N LYS A 528 21.28 61.20 36.80
CA LYS A 528 21.92 59.94 37.20
C LYS A 528 20.97 58.75 36.99
N GLY A 529 21.44 57.71 36.29
CA GLY A 529 20.72 56.44 36.11
C GLY A 529 19.39 56.52 35.35
N LYS A 530 19.11 57.64 34.66
CA LYS A 530 17.90 57.82 33.84
C LYS A 530 18.29 57.85 32.36
N GLY A 531 17.38 57.46 31.47
CA GLY A 531 17.59 57.46 30.02
C GLY A 531 17.78 58.87 29.45
N ASN A 532 19.02 59.38 29.49
CA ASN A 532 19.43 60.67 28.96
C ASN A 532 19.54 60.60 27.45
N ILE A 533 18.43 60.85 26.76
CA ILE A 533 18.36 60.78 25.31
C ILE A 533 18.60 62.17 24.72
N LEU A 534 19.79 62.37 24.17
CA LEU A 534 20.11 63.52 23.33
C LEU A 534 19.69 63.21 21.89
N GLU A 535 18.77 63.99 21.35
CA GLU A 535 18.26 63.87 19.99
C GLU A 535 18.67 65.07 19.15
N ILE A 536 19.22 64.79 17.98
CA ILE A 536 19.69 65.81 17.04
C ILE A 536 18.99 65.55 15.71
N THR A 537 18.33 66.58 15.23
CA THR A 537 17.64 66.60 13.96
C THR A 537 18.29 67.65 13.07
N PHE A 538 18.58 67.30 11.83
CA PHE A 538 19.12 68.22 10.83
C PHE A 538 18.65 67.84 9.43
N GLN A 539 18.98 68.69 8.46
CA GLN A 539 18.59 68.47 7.07
C GLN A 539 19.84 68.40 6.18
N HIS A 540 19.85 67.52 5.19
CA HIS A 540 20.95 67.40 4.24
C HIS A 540 20.44 66.95 2.86
N ASN A 541 21.08 67.41 1.77
CA ASN A 541 20.59 67.24 0.40
C ASN A 541 20.93 65.88 -0.25
N SER A 542 21.41 64.93 0.55
CA SER A 542 21.79 63.59 0.09
C SER A 542 20.87 62.52 0.68
N PHE A 543 20.75 61.40 -0.02
CA PHE A 543 20.15 60.18 0.50
C PHE A 543 21.25 59.14 0.75
N LYS A 544 22.02 59.33 1.83
CA LYS A 544 23.11 58.43 2.24
C LYS A 544 23.29 58.38 3.75
N VAL A 545 24.09 57.42 4.20
CA VAL A 545 24.49 57.31 5.61
C VAL A 545 25.53 58.38 5.93
N LEU A 546 25.38 59.08 7.05
CA LEU A 546 26.33 60.08 7.52
C LEU A 546 27.01 59.59 8.81
N PRO A 547 28.29 59.19 8.77
CA PRO A 547 29.00 58.73 9.95
C PRO A 547 29.39 59.93 10.84
N LEU A 548 29.00 59.88 12.10
CA LEU A 548 29.35 60.84 13.13
C LEU A 548 30.31 60.19 14.13
N SER A 549 31.19 60.97 14.75
CA SER A 549 31.99 60.50 15.90
C SER A 549 31.58 61.29 17.13
N VAL A 550 31.07 60.59 18.14
CA VAL A 550 30.49 61.19 19.35
C VAL A 550 31.34 60.82 20.55
N MET A 551 31.76 61.82 21.32
CA MET A 551 32.43 61.64 22.61
C MET A 551 31.67 62.40 23.67
N VAL A 552 31.53 61.81 24.85
CA VAL A 552 30.96 62.49 26.03
C VAL A 552 31.96 62.44 27.16
N GLN A 553 32.25 63.58 27.78
CA GLN A 553 33.25 63.70 28.85
C GLN A 553 32.81 64.67 29.94
N LYS A 554 33.46 64.64 31.10
CA LYS A 554 33.22 65.66 32.14
C LYS A 554 33.67 67.04 31.61
N PRO A 555 32.97 68.14 31.96
CA PRO A 555 33.32 69.46 31.48
C PRO A 555 34.77 69.81 31.81
N ILE A 556 35.51 70.26 30.79
CA ILE A 556 36.85 70.78 31.02
C ILE A 556 36.69 72.19 31.57
N ILE A 557 36.71 72.33 32.90
CA ILE A 557 36.73 73.65 33.54
C ILE A 557 38.11 74.27 33.27
N LYS A 558 38.20 75.13 32.26
CA LYS A 558 39.33 76.05 32.13
C LYS A 558 39.25 77.01 33.31
N LYS A 559 40.13 76.84 34.31
CA LYS A 559 40.40 77.89 35.28
C LYS A 559 40.99 79.06 34.49
N ASN A 560 40.24 80.15 34.37
CA ASN A 560 40.80 81.43 33.98
C ASN A 560 41.66 81.97 35.13
#